data_AF-A0A183ESG9-F1
#
_entry.id   AF-A0A183ESG9-F1
#
_cell.length_a   1.000
_cell.length_b   1.000
_cell.length_c   1.000
_cell.angle_alpha   90.00
_cell.angle_beta   90.00
_cell.angle_gamma   90.00
#
_symmetry.space_group_name_H-M   'P 1'
#
loop_
_entity.id
_entity.type
_entity.pdbx_description
1 polymer ?
#
loop_
_entity_poly.entity_id
_entity_poly.type
_entity_poly.pdbx_seq_one_letter_code
_entity_poly.pdbx_strand_id
1 'polypeptide(L)'
;MRADSCIYADIGLQEQVLEMLLSFHPFYLRLGLETVLSLQINTGMDGTNYYKILASIVAQNLFRSPKIMKDSRYVQGRAKTIVRKEGAKALQQHFLTKICQFLFIISEARNDDVISLKHRCLFVKSSSYKSFTDVLAMLSRELMTGAINLPKVLSHLGVTLTFKQGFFDEIDYHVKNLSKDLCDGIILG
;
A
#
# COMPACT_ATOMS: atom_id res chain seq x y z
N MET A 1 18.50 6.83 19.94
CA MET A 1 18.75 6.16 18.64
C MET A 1 17.83 4.96 18.58
N ARG A 2 16.84 4.94 17.67
CA ARG A 2 16.00 3.75 17.45
C ARG A 2 16.91 2.67 16.84
N ALA A 3 16.94 1.47 17.45
CA ALA A 3 17.55 0.30 16.84
C ALA A 3 16.89 0.06 15.47
N ASP A 4 17.63 -0.49 14.51
CA ASP A 4 17.12 -0.80 13.17
C ASP A 4 15.76 -1.52 13.25
N SER A 5 14.68 -0.77 13.03
CA SER A 5 13.30 -1.27 13.13
C SER A 5 13.08 -2.26 12.00
N CYS A 6 13.23 -3.54 12.32
CA CYS A 6 13.02 -4.60 11.37
C CYS A 6 11.51 -4.81 11.19
N ILE A 7 10.97 -4.43 10.03
CA ILE A 7 9.53 -4.54 9.70
C ILE A 7 8.95 -5.93 9.97
N TYR A 8 9.73 -7.01 9.85
CA TYR A 8 9.25 -8.37 10.08
C TYR A 8 8.97 -8.72 11.56
N ALA A 9 9.53 -7.95 12.50
CA ALA A 9 9.45 -8.19 13.95
C ALA A 9 8.73 -7.07 14.71
N ASP A 10 8.65 -5.87 14.14
CA ASP A 10 8.01 -4.70 14.76
C ASP A 10 6.50 -4.69 14.45
N ILE A 11 5.69 -5.14 15.42
CA ILE A 11 4.23 -5.25 15.28
C ILE A 11 3.58 -3.87 15.12
N GLY A 12 4.05 -2.85 15.85
CA GLY A 12 3.49 -1.50 15.75
C GLY A 12 3.78 -0.87 14.39
N LEU A 13 4.95 -1.17 13.81
CA LEU A 13 5.26 -0.77 12.44
C LEU A 13 4.42 -1.51 11.40
N GLN A 14 4.19 -2.81 11.59
CA GLN A 14 3.29 -3.59 10.72
C GLN A 14 1.86 -3.05 10.74
N GLU A 15 1.36 -2.66 11.90
CA GLU A 15 0.05 -2.04 12.06
C GLU A 15 -0.05 -0.72 11.31
N GLN A 16 0.91 0.20 11.49
CA GLN A 16 0.96 1.48 10.77
C GLN A 16 1.01 1.31 9.24
N VAL A 17 1.82 0.35 8.75
CA VAL A 17 1.89 0.05 7.32
C VAL A 17 0.58 -0.54 6.82
N LEU A 18 -0.05 -1.42 7.59
CA LEU A 18 -1.34 -2.00 7.23
C LEU A 18 -2.44 -0.94 7.19
N GLU A 19 -2.51 -0.03 8.16
CA GLU A 19 -3.44 1.09 8.16
C GLU A 19 -3.25 1.98 6.92
N MET A 20 -2.00 2.28 6.56
CA MET A 20 -1.71 3.02 5.35
C MET A 20 -2.14 2.27 4.08
N LEU A 21 -1.91 0.95 4.00
CA LEU A 21 -2.40 0.16 2.87
C LEU A 21 -3.93 0.16 2.78
N LEU A 22 -4.62 0.03 3.91
CA LEU A 22 -6.09 0.07 4.00
C LEU A 22 -6.67 1.46 3.72
N SER A 23 -5.83 2.50 3.71
CA SER A 23 -6.23 3.85 3.33
C SER A 23 -6.45 4.02 1.83
N PHE A 24 -5.85 3.13 1.01
CA PHE A 24 -6.09 3.10 -0.44
C PHE A 24 -7.48 2.53 -0.73
N HIS A 25 -8.09 3.01 -1.81
CA HIS A 25 -9.36 2.49 -2.29
C HIS A 25 -9.24 0.98 -2.62
N PRO A 26 -10.22 0.14 -2.26
CA PRO A 26 -10.10 -1.33 -2.33
C PRO A 26 -9.68 -1.86 -3.70
N PHE A 27 -10.12 -1.22 -4.78
CA PHE A 27 -9.71 -1.57 -6.15
C PHE A 27 -8.19 -1.46 -6.34
N TYR A 28 -7.59 -0.29 -6.05
CA TYR A 28 -6.15 -0.06 -6.23
C TYR A 28 -5.32 -0.89 -5.26
N LEU A 29 -5.80 -1.06 -4.03
CA LEU A 29 -5.15 -1.93 -3.04
C LEU A 29 -5.07 -3.37 -3.54
N ARG A 30 -6.19 -3.92 -4.03
CA ARG A 30 -6.23 -5.27 -4.60
C ARG A 30 -5.33 -5.39 -5.82
N LEU A 31 -5.48 -4.51 -6.80
CA LEU A 31 -4.69 -4.48 -8.03
C LEU A 31 -3.18 -4.47 -7.72
N GLY A 32 -2.75 -3.58 -6.83
CA GLY A 32 -1.36 -3.45 -6.41
C GLY A 32 -0.84 -4.71 -5.73
N LEU A 33 -1.58 -5.25 -4.73
CA LEU A 33 -1.15 -6.45 -4.01
C LEU A 33 -1.11 -7.69 -4.90
N GLU A 34 -2.13 -7.91 -5.74
CA GLU A 34 -2.19 -9.04 -6.67
C GLU A 34 -1.00 -9.01 -7.65
N THR A 35 -0.70 -7.84 -8.20
CA THR A 35 0.40 -7.66 -9.15
C THR A 35 1.76 -7.84 -8.48
N VAL A 36 1.97 -7.21 -7.32
CA VAL A 36 3.26 -7.22 -6.60
C VAL A 36 3.58 -8.59 -6.00
N LEU A 37 2.56 -9.28 -5.48
CA LEU A 37 2.73 -10.59 -4.85
C LEU A 37 2.55 -11.75 -5.83
N SER A 38 2.03 -11.47 -7.04
CA SER A 38 1.67 -12.48 -8.04
C SER A 38 0.69 -13.51 -7.46
N LEU A 39 -0.30 -13.03 -6.72
CA LEU A 39 -1.34 -13.82 -6.07
C LEU A 39 -2.72 -13.34 -6.56
N GLN A 40 -3.70 -14.24 -6.55
CA GLN A 40 -5.10 -13.89 -6.78
C GLN A 40 -5.79 -13.78 -5.42
N ILE A 41 -6.29 -12.60 -5.09
CA ILE A 41 -7.01 -12.37 -3.84
C ILE A 41 -8.47 -12.72 -4.10
N ASN A 42 -8.81 -13.99 -3.85
CA ASN A 42 -10.18 -14.47 -3.98
C ASN A 42 -11.01 -13.99 -2.78
N THR A 43 -11.88 -13.03 -3.03
CA THR A 43 -12.77 -12.47 -2.00
C THR A 43 -14.14 -13.09 -2.18
N GLY A 44 -14.55 -13.96 -1.24
CA GLY A 44 -15.97 -14.26 -1.08
C GLY A 44 -16.76 -12.96 -0.80
N MET A 45 -18.07 -12.96 -1.03
CA MET A 45 -18.95 -11.77 -0.98
C MET A 45 -19.00 -11.02 0.37
N ASP A 46 -18.36 -11.52 1.42
CA ASP A 46 -18.44 -10.96 2.77
C ASP A 46 -17.29 -9.99 3.11
N GLY A 47 -17.61 -8.70 3.25
CA GLY A 47 -16.63 -7.62 3.50
C GLY A 47 -15.81 -7.75 4.79
N THR A 48 -16.33 -8.38 5.85
CA THR A 48 -15.59 -8.60 7.11
C THR A 48 -14.48 -9.64 6.95
N ASN A 49 -14.65 -10.58 6.03
CA ASN A 49 -13.65 -11.59 5.71
C ASN A 49 -12.53 -11.01 4.84
N TYR A 50 -12.87 -10.04 3.97
CA TYR A 50 -11.92 -9.38 3.08
C TYR A 50 -10.70 -8.78 3.81
N TYR A 51 -10.94 -7.93 4.82
CA TYR A 51 -9.86 -7.26 5.55
C TYR A 51 -8.97 -8.26 6.31
N LYS A 52 -9.55 -9.33 6.87
CA LYS A 52 -8.80 -10.39 7.55
C LYS A 52 -7.92 -11.16 6.57
N ILE A 53 -8.45 -11.50 5.39
CA ILE A 53 -7.68 -12.17 4.33
C ILE A 53 -6.54 -11.27 3.86
N LEU A 54 -6.81 -9.99 3.60
CA LEU A 54 -5.78 -9.02 3.19
C LEU A 54 -4.67 -8.89 4.24
N ALA A 55 -5.03 -8.69 5.51
CA ALA A 55 -4.05 -8.57 6.59
C ALA A 55 -3.16 -9.83 6.68
N SER A 56 -3.76 -11.01 6.54
CA SER A 56 -3.03 -12.29 6.50
C SER A 56 -2.08 -12.38 5.31
N ILE A 57 -2.54 -12.00 4.10
CA ILE A 57 -1.72 -12.00 2.88
C ILE A 57 -0.54 -11.05 3.01
N VAL A 58 -0.78 -9.82 3.49
CA VAL A 58 0.24 -8.80 3.74
C VAL A 58 1.26 -9.30 4.77
N ALA A 59 0.81 -9.85 5.89
CA ALA A 59 1.70 -10.37 6.92
C ALA A 59 2.59 -11.52 6.41
N GLN A 60 2.06 -12.40 5.57
CA GLN A 60 2.78 -13.57 5.08
C GLN A 60 3.72 -13.27 3.91
N ASN A 61 3.39 -12.28 3.07
CA ASN A 61 4.06 -12.07 1.78
C ASN A 61 4.70 -10.69 1.60
N LEU A 62 4.24 -9.67 2.34
CA LEU A 62 4.81 -8.33 2.30
C LEU A 62 5.83 -8.12 3.43
N PHE A 63 5.41 -8.33 4.69
CA PHE A 63 6.31 -8.19 5.85
C PHE A 63 7.28 -9.37 5.99
N ARG A 64 6.89 -10.51 5.43
CA ARG A 64 7.69 -11.72 5.36
C ARG A 64 7.78 -12.20 3.92
N SER A 65 8.77 -13.05 3.65
CA SER A 65 8.89 -13.74 2.38
C SER A 65 8.99 -15.24 2.64
N PRO A 66 8.04 -16.06 2.16
CA PRO A 66 8.12 -17.51 2.33
C PRO A 66 9.41 -18.11 1.78
N LYS A 67 10.00 -17.48 0.75
CA LYS A 67 11.28 -17.88 0.15
C LYS A 67 12.45 -17.63 1.12
N ILE A 68 12.51 -16.44 1.72
CA ILE A 68 13.58 -16.07 2.67
C ILE A 68 13.42 -16.87 3.97
N MET A 69 12.19 -17.04 4.45
CA MET A 69 11.91 -17.71 5.72
C MET A 69 12.17 -19.23 5.71
N LYS A 70 12.21 -19.86 4.51
CA LYS A 70 12.53 -21.28 4.34
C LYS A 70 14.01 -21.56 4.08
N ASP A 71 14.80 -20.52 3.81
CA ASP A 71 16.22 -20.65 3.51
C ASP A 71 17.04 -20.73 4.82
N SER A 72 17.78 -21.82 5.00
CA SER A 72 18.61 -22.07 6.17
C SER A 72 19.77 -21.08 6.33
N ARG A 73 20.11 -20.33 5.27
CA ARG A 73 21.10 -19.23 5.31
C ARG A 73 20.57 -18.01 6.06
N TYR A 74 19.25 -17.79 6.04
CA TYR A 74 18.61 -16.62 6.61
C TYR A 74 17.90 -16.93 7.93
N VAL A 75 17.46 -18.17 8.12
CA VAL A 75 16.69 -18.61 9.29
C VAL A 75 17.32 -19.83 9.93
N GLN A 76 17.40 -19.82 11.26
CA GLN A 76 17.87 -20.94 12.08
C GLN A 76 16.79 -21.40 13.07
N GLY A 77 16.71 -22.71 13.28
CA GLY A 77 15.85 -23.34 14.29
C GLY A 77 14.55 -23.91 13.74
N ARG A 78 14.23 -25.17 14.10
CA ARG A 78 12.99 -25.86 13.71
C ARG A 78 11.79 -25.50 14.59
N ALA A 79 12.00 -25.27 15.90
CA ALA A 79 10.93 -25.01 16.88
C ALA A 79 10.75 -23.51 17.21
N LYS A 80 11.84 -22.73 17.22
CA LYS A 80 11.82 -21.27 17.38
C LYS A 80 12.61 -20.64 16.24
N THR A 81 11.92 -19.95 15.34
CA THR A 81 12.49 -19.32 14.16
C THR A 81 13.34 -18.12 14.57
N ILE A 82 14.66 -18.23 14.44
CA ILE A 82 15.61 -17.14 14.67
C ILE A 82 16.07 -16.64 13.30
N VAL A 83 15.77 -15.36 13.01
CA VAL A 83 16.22 -14.71 11.79
C VAL A 83 17.64 -14.18 12.01
N ARG A 84 18.57 -14.59 11.15
CA ARG A 84 19.96 -14.11 11.16
C ARG A 84 20.03 -12.67 10.66
N LYS A 85 21.15 -11.97 10.88
CA LYS A 85 21.33 -10.57 10.43
C LYS A 85 21.15 -10.42 8.92
N GLU A 86 21.64 -11.40 8.16
CA GLU A 86 21.52 -11.47 6.71
C GLU A 86 20.06 -11.65 6.28
N GLY A 87 19.32 -12.47 7.02
CA GLY A 87 17.89 -12.67 6.81
C GLY A 87 17.07 -11.41 7.10
N ALA A 88 17.40 -10.70 8.19
CA ALA A 88 16.77 -9.43 8.52
C ALA A 88 16.99 -8.39 7.42
N LYS A 89 18.22 -8.27 6.90
CA LYS A 89 18.54 -7.40 5.77
C LYS A 89 17.79 -7.79 4.50
N ALA A 90 17.74 -9.09 4.18
CA ALA A 90 17.01 -9.59 3.02
C ALA A 90 15.49 -9.35 3.12
N LEU A 91 14.91 -9.51 4.31
CA LEU A 91 13.50 -9.20 4.57
C LEU A 91 13.20 -7.71 4.43
N GLN A 92 14.09 -6.85 4.96
CA GLN A 92 13.95 -5.40 4.80
C GLN A 92 14.00 -4.99 3.32
N GLN A 93 14.97 -5.54 2.56
CA GLN A 93 15.08 -5.29 1.11
C GLN A 93 13.87 -5.80 0.34
N HIS A 94 13.36 -6.99 0.68
CA HIS A 94 12.15 -7.56 0.10
C HIS A 94 10.96 -6.62 0.34
N PHE A 95 10.73 -6.22 1.58
CA PHE A 95 9.64 -5.31 1.93
C PHE A 95 9.74 -3.97 1.16
N LEU A 96 10.91 -3.33 1.16
CA LEU A 96 11.13 -2.06 0.48
C LEU A 96 10.93 -2.17 -1.03
N THR A 97 11.41 -3.26 -1.64
CA THR A 97 11.19 -3.52 -3.06
C THR A 97 9.71 -3.65 -3.36
N LYS A 98 8.98 -4.42 -2.54
CA LYS A 98 7.56 -4.69 -2.74
C LYS A 98 6.70 -3.44 -2.53
N ILE A 99 7.00 -2.61 -1.53
CA ILE A 99 6.26 -1.37 -1.32
C ILE A 99 6.54 -0.36 -2.44
N CYS A 100 7.77 -0.28 -2.95
CA CYS A 100 8.08 0.57 -4.10
C CYS A 100 7.33 0.10 -5.36
N GLN A 101 7.32 -1.22 -5.63
CA GLN A 101 6.56 -1.80 -6.73
C GLN A 101 5.06 -1.51 -6.60
N PHE A 102 4.51 -1.63 -5.39
CA PHE A 102 3.11 -1.33 -5.10
C PHE A 102 2.76 0.13 -5.43
N LEU A 103 3.55 1.08 -4.93
CA LEU A 103 3.34 2.50 -5.20
C LEU A 103 3.48 2.82 -6.69
N PHE A 104 4.45 2.20 -7.38
CA PHE A 104 4.62 2.33 -8.82
C PHE A 104 3.38 1.89 -9.58
N ILE A 105 2.91 0.65 -9.34
CA ILE A 105 1.76 0.07 -10.04
C ILE A 105 0.50 0.90 -9.81
N ILE A 106 0.27 1.36 -8.59
CA ILE A 106 -0.89 2.19 -8.27
C ILE A 106 -0.80 3.57 -8.93
N SER A 107 0.40 4.16 -8.99
CA SER A 107 0.62 5.41 -9.70
C SER A 107 0.30 5.28 -11.18
N GLU A 108 0.79 4.22 -11.83
CA GLU A 108 0.51 3.97 -13.25
C GLU A 108 -0.98 3.68 -13.48
N ALA A 109 -1.61 2.85 -12.64
CA ALA A 109 -3.04 2.58 -12.71
C ALA A 109 -3.89 3.83 -12.50
N ARG A 110 -3.40 4.81 -11.73
CA ARG A 110 -4.08 6.10 -11.56
C ARG A 110 -3.92 7.02 -12.78
N ASN A 111 -2.78 6.95 -13.46
CA ASN A 111 -2.51 7.73 -14.66
C ASN A 111 -3.18 7.14 -15.91
N ASP A 112 -3.66 5.89 -15.85
CA ASP A 112 -4.49 5.29 -16.89
C ASP A 112 -5.89 5.91 -16.91
N ASP A 113 -6.27 6.49 -18.05
CA ASP A 113 -7.56 7.16 -18.22
C ASP A 113 -8.75 6.22 -18.02
N VAL A 114 -8.65 4.96 -18.47
CA VAL A 114 -9.77 4.01 -18.40
C VAL A 114 -10.02 3.57 -16.96
N ILE A 115 -8.96 3.33 -16.20
CA ILE A 115 -9.04 2.95 -14.79
C ILE A 115 -9.48 4.14 -13.94
N SER A 116 -8.85 5.31 -14.13
CA SER A 116 -9.13 6.50 -13.32
C SER A 116 -10.55 7.03 -13.50
N LEU A 117 -11.13 6.92 -14.71
CA LEU A 117 -12.53 7.26 -14.98
C LEU A 117 -13.51 6.42 -14.15
N LYS A 118 -13.21 5.12 -13.96
CA LYS A 118 -14.05 4.20 -13.16
C LYS A 118 -13.79 4.30 -11.66
N HIS A 119 -12.56 4.61 -11.28
CA HIS A 119 -12.13 4.65 -9.89
C HIS A 119 -11.42 5.99 -9.58
N ARG A 120 -12.23 7.05 -9.46
CA ARG A 120 -11.76 8.43 -9.26
C ARG A 120 -11.10 8.70 -7.91
N CYS A 121 -11.36 7.90 -6.89
CA CYS A 121 -10.66 8.02 -5.60
C CYS A 121 -9.50 7.02 -5.54
N LEU A 122 -8.28 7.50 -5.31
CA LEU A 122 -7.13 6.64 -5.03
C LEU A 122 -7.14 6.20 -3.56
N PHE A 123 -7.54 7.09 -2.67
CA PHE A 123 -7.68 6.87 -1.24
C PHE A 123 -9.15 6.84 -0.85
N VAL A 124 -9.49 6.05 0.18
CA VAL A 124 -10.82 6.06 0.77
C VAL A 124 -11.14 7.47 1.29
N LYS A 125 -12.39 7.92 1.18
CA LYS A 125 -12.78 9.29 1.58
C LYS A 125 -12.47 9.60 3.06
N SER A 126 -12.58 8.60 3.94
CA SER A 126 -12.26 8.70 5.37
C SER A 126 -10.75 8.58 5.69
N SER A 127 -9.90 8.37 4.68
CA SER A 127 -8.45 8.26 4.86
C SER A 127 -7.84 9.57 5.36
N SER A 128 -6.86 9.47 6.26
CA SER A 128 -5.97 10.57 6.64
C SER A 128 -4.91 10.88 5.56
N TYR A 129 -4.65 9.95 4.67
CA TYR A 129 -3.77 10.12 3.51
C TYR A 129 -4.57 10.59 2.30
N LYS A 130 -4.12 11.67 1.67
CA LYS A 130 -4.73 12.21 0.45
C LYS A 130 -3.75 12.33 -0.71
N SER A 131 -2.48 12.03 -0.48
CA SER A 131 -1.44 12.14 -1.50
C SER A 131 -0.36 11.08 -1.32
N PHE A 132 0.37 10.78 -2.41
CA PHE A 132 1.57 9.95 -2.30
C PHE A 132 2.64 10.61 -1.42
N THR A 133 2.69 11.95 -1.35
CA THR A 133 3.62 12.65 -0.45
C THR A 133 3.38 12.32 1.02
N ASP A 134 2.11 12.19 1.45
CA ASP A 134 1.77 11.81 2.83
C ASP A 134 2.22 10.37 3.13
N VAL A 135 1.98 9.46 2.17
CA VAL A 135 2.36 8.05 2.28
C VAL A 135 3.88 7.92 2.35
N LEU A 136 4.61 8.62 1.48
CA LEU A 136 6.08 8.62 1.47
C LEU A 136 6.66 9.24 2.73
N ALA A 137 6.02 10.26 3.29
CA ALA A 137 6.44 10.87 4.55
C ALA A 137 6.30 9.89 5.72
N MET A 138 5.17 9.16 5.79
CA MET A 138 5.00 8.09 6.79
C MET A 138 6.06 6.99 6.62
N LEU A 139 6.19 6.45 5.41
CA LEU A 139 7.16 5.40 5.11
C LEU A 139 8.59 5.84 5.43
N SER A 140 8.95 7.09 5.10
CA SER A 140 10.26 7.63 5.43
C SER A 140 10.44 7.76 6.94
N ARG A 141 9.46 8.30 7.67
CA ARG A 141 9.56 8.45 9.14
C ARG A 141 9.76 7.11 9.85
N GLU A 142 9.02 6.09 9.40
CA GLU A 142 8.95 4.82 10.13
C GLU A 142 10.00 3.78 9.65
N LEU A 143 10.44 3.84 8.39
CA LEU A 143 11.38 2.87 7.81
C LEU A 143 12.80 3.39 7.65
N MET A 144 13.02 4.71 7.77
CA MET A 144 14.35 5.30 7.57
C MET A 144 15.11 5.46 8.87
N THR A 145 15.86 4.42 9.21
CA THR A 145 17.20 4.62 9.80
C THR A 145 18.19 4.95 8.66
N GLY A 146 18.03 6.12 8.04
CA GLY A 146 19.09 6.82 7.28
C GLY A 146 19.53 6.32 5.89
N ALA A 147 19.15 5.13 5.41
CA ALA A 147 19.83 4.53 4.24
C ALA A 147 19.15 4.70 2.85
N ILE A 148 17.82 4.82 2.74
CA ILE A 148 17.09 4.69 1.46
C ILE A 148 16.11 5.84 1.19
N ASN A 149 16.52 6.84 0.40
CA ASN A 149 15.63 7.93 0.01
C ASN A 149 14.54 7.42 -0.97
N LEU A 150 13.38 7.02 -0.44
CA LEU A 150 12.24 6.47 -1.18
C LEU A 150 11.78 7.36 -2.35
N PRO A 151 11.57 8.69 -2.17
CA PRO A 151 11.28 9.59 -3.28
C PRO A 151 12.32 9.52 -4.41
N LYS A 152 13.61 9.44 -4.07
CA LYS A 152 14.69 9.32 -5.07
C LYS A 152 14.66 7.98 -5.81
N VAL A 153 14.35 6.89 -5.11
CA VAL A 153 14.19 5.55 -5.74
C VAL A 153 13.02 5.57 -6.72
N LEU A 154 11.89 6.15 -6.33
CA LEU A 154 10.68 6.22 -7.17
C LEU A 154 10.87 7.16 -8.36
N SER A 155 11.58 8.28 -8.16
CA SER A 155 11.99 9.17 -9.26
C SER A 155 12.92 8.47 -10.24
N HIS A 156 13.86 7.63 -9.76
CA HIS A 156 14.72 6.83 -10.63
C HIS A 156 13.95 5.76 -11.42
N LEU A 157 12.83 5.29 -10.88
CA LEU A 157 11.87 4.42 -11.58
C LEU A 157 10.99 5.19 -12.59
N GLY A 158 11.23 6.49 -12.80
CA GLY A 158 10.50 7.31 -13.77
C GLY A 158 9.15 7.83 -13.26
N VAL A 159 8.84 7.69 -11.97
CA VAL A 159 7.53 8.05 -11.43
C VAL A 159 7.55 9.46 -10.84
N THR A 160 6.68 10.32 -11.36
CA THR A 160 6.33 11.60 -10.73
C THR A 160 5.12 11.36 -9.83
N LEU A 161 5.36 11.10 -8.54
CA LEU A 161 4.31 10.89 -7.53
C LEU A 161 3.68 12.23 -7.10
N THR A 162 3.05 12.93 -8.04
CA THR A 162 2.45 14.26 -7.83
C THR A 162 0.96 14.20 -7.47
N PHE A 163 0.35 13.01 -7.49
CA PHE A 163 -1.08 12.88 -7.26
C PHE A 163 -1.48 13.31 -5.84
N LYS A 164 -2.48 14.19 -5.78
CA LYS A 164 -3.18 14.63 -4.58
C LYS A 164 -4.69 14.57 -4.85
N GLN A 165 -5.40 13.77 -4.07
CA GLN A 165 -6.85 13.61 -4.15
C GLN A 165 -7.52 14.91 -3.71
N GLY A 166 -8.34 15.48 -4.59
CA GLY A 166 -9.09 16.71 -4.36
C GLY A 166 -10.54 16.47 -3.94
N PHE A 167 -11.22 17.54 -3.53
CA PHE A 167 -12.65 17.50 -3.16
C PHE A 167 -13.54 16.97 -4.30
N PHE A 168 -13.26 17.38 -5.54
CA PHE A 168 -14.01 16.94 -6.73
C PHE A 168 -13.82 15.45 -7.05
N ASP A 169 -12.69 14.83 -6.69
CA ASP A 169 -12.52 13.37 -6.87
C ASP A 169 -13.44 12.56 -5.94
N GLU A 170 -13.84 13.17 -4.81
CA GLU A 170 -14.61 12.52 -3.75
C GLU A 170 -16.12 12.72 -3.89
N ILE A 171 -16.58 13.58 -4.80
CA ILE A 171 -18.01 13.78 -5.05
C ILE A 171 -18.52 12.68 -5.97
N ASP A 172 -19.62 12.05 -5.57
CA ASP A 172 -20.35 11.10 -6.39
C ASP A 172 -21.32 11.91 -7.28
N TYR A 173 -20.92 12.19 -8.51
CA TYR A 173 -21.71 12.98 -9.49
C TYR A 173 -22.92 12.25 -10.05
N HIS A 174 -23.24 11.05 -9.54
CA HIS A 174 -24.49 10.40 -9.87
C HIS A 174 -25.67 11.19 -9.33
N VAL A 175 -26.43 11.81 -10.23
CA VAL A 175 -27.73 12.42 -9.93
C VAL A 175 -28.67 11.33 -9.42
N LYS A 176 -28.89 11.31 -8.11
CA LYS A 176 -29.84 10.41 -7.45
C LYS A 176 -31.21 11.09 -7.36
N ASN A 177 -31.24 12.43 -7.39
CA ASN A 177 -32.47 13.21 -7.35
C ASN A 177 -32.31 14.52 -8.15
N LEU A 178 -32.87 14.56 -9.37
CA LEU A 178 -32.78 15.70 -10.31
C LEU A 178 -33.07 17.05 -9.66
N SER A 179 -34.00 17.11 -8.70
CA SER A 179 -34.47 18.37 -8.09
C SER A 179 -33.53 18.95 -7.04
N LYS A 180 -32.67 18.11 -6.43
CA LYS A 180 -31.69 18.54 -5.42
C LYS A 180 -30.30 18.71 -6.01
N ASP A 181 -29.94 17.82 -6.91
CA ASP A 181 -28.58 17.63 -7.41
C ASP A 181 -28.22 18.63 -8.54
N LEU A 182 -29.21 19.30 -9.16
CA LEU A 182 -28.99 20.34 -10.18
C LEU A 182 -29.05 21.77 -9.63
N CYS A 183 -29.37 21.94 -8.34
CA CYS A 183 -29.55 23.26 -7.73
C CYS A 183 -28.25 23.86 -7.17
N ASP A 184 -27.22 23.04 -6.92
CA ASP A 184 -25.94 23.50 -6.34
C ASP A 184 -24.88 23.84 -7.40
N GLY A 185 -25.15 23.57 -8.68
CA GLY A 185 -24.25 23.87 -9.80
C GLY A 185 -22.99 23.02 -9.86
N ILE A 186 -22.83 22.05 -8.96
CA ILE A 186 -21.61 21.22 -8.87
C ILE A 186 -21.61 20.14 -9.95
N ILE A 187 -22.78 19.65 -10.38
CA ILE A 187 -22.93 18.53 -11.33
C ILE A 187 -22.98 18.96 -12.81
N LEU A 188 -23.03 20.27 -13.08
CA LEU A 188 -23.12 20.83 -14.44
C LEU A 188 -21.77 21.29 -15.03
N GLY A 189 -20.65 21.04 -14.32
CA GLY A 189 -19.29 21.45 -14.71
C GLY A 189 -18.41 20.29 -15.16
#